data_AF-A0A968BYL9-F1
#
_entry.id   AF-A0A968BYL9-F1
#
_cell.length_a   1.000
_cell.length_b   1.000
_cell.length_c   1.000
_cell.angle_alpha   90.00
_cell.angle_beta   90.00
_cell.angle_gamma   90.00
#
_symmetry.space_group_name_H-M   'P 1'
#
loop_
_entity.id
_entity.type
_entity.pdbx_description
1 polymer ?
#
loop_
_entity_poly.entity_id
_entity_poly.type
_entity_poly.pdbx_seq_one_letter_code
_entity_poly.pdbx_strand_id
1 'polypeptide(L)' 'MEDYWKEGEGCALRGIVNGRMWLAQSVIVVRDEPDETVLLLLPGAECAFPKVYWRWKRGGDRSQGTRWQEAREAHIALR' A
#
# COMPACT_ATOMS: atom_id res chain seq x y z
N MET A 1 -13.07 -7.47 18.90
CA MET A 1 -13.98 -7.47 17.75
C MET A 1 -13.07 -7.26 16.56
N GLU A 2 -12.87 -8.28 15.75
CA GLU A 2 -12.21 -8.07 14.46
C GLU A 2 -13.30 -7.50 13.56
N ASP A 3 -13.24 -6.19 13.31
CA ASP A 3 -14.18 -5.54 12.42
C ASP A 3 -13.70 -5.84 10.98
N TYR A 4 -14.42 -6.73 10.31
CA TYR A 4 -14.28 -6.97 8.88
C TYR A 4 -14.80 -5.77 8.10
N TRP A 5 -14.18 -5.52 6.95
CA TRP A 5 -14.63 -4.45 6.05
C TRP A 5 -15.92 -4.84 5.35
N LYS A 6 -16.76 -3.84 5.04
CA LYS A 6 -18.02 -4.09 4.34
C LYS A 6 -17.82 -4.12 2.83
N GLU A 7 -18.60 -4.95 2.15
CA GLU A 7 -18.69 -4.93 0.69
C GLU A 7 -19.00 -3.52 0.17
N GLY A 8 -18.23 -3.08 -0.84
CA GLY A 8 -18.33 -1.74 -1.43
C GLY A 8 -17.49 -0.67 -0.73
N GLU A 9 -16.90 -0.95 0.43
CA GLU A 9 -16.00 0.01 1.09
C GLU A 9 -14.71 0.22 0.29
N GLY A 10 -14.28 1.47 0.19
CA GLY A 10 -12.99 1.83 -0.40
C GLY A 10 -11.87 1.70 0.64
N CYS A 11 -10.80 1.01 0.29
CA CYS A 11 -9.63 0.88 1.16
C CYS A 11 -8.32 0.92 0.34
N ALA A 12 -7.17 0.85 1.03
CA ALA A 12 -5.85 0.87 0.41
C ALA A 12 -5.15 -0.48 0.57
N LEU A 13 -4.86 -1.16 -0.54
CA LEU A 13 -3.98 -2.32 -0.56
C LEU A 13 -2.53 -1.84 -0.51
N ARG A 14 -1.81 -2.22 0.56
CA ARG A 14 -0.42 -1.78 0.80
C ARG A 14 0.56 -2.94 0.70
N GLY A 15 1.59 -2.78 -0.12
CA GLY A 15 2.76 -3.66 -0.10
C GLY A 15 3.83 -3.09 0.83
N ILE A 16 4.18 -3.82 1.89
CA ILE A 16 5.16 -3.41 2.89
C ILE A 16 6.38 -4.35 2.83
N VAL A 17 7.59 -3.80 2.71
CA VAL A 17 8.83 -4.58 2.87
C VAL A 17 9.85 -3.82 3.71
N ASN A 18 10.50 -4.53 4.63
CA ASN A 18 11.40 -3.98 5.65
C ASN A 18 10.76 -2.86 6.49
N GLY A 19 9.47 -2.97 6.79
CA GLY A 19 8.72 -1.96 7.54
C GLY A 19 8.47 -0.65 6.77
N ARG A 20 8.63 -0.66 5.45
CA ARG A 20 8.45 0.50 4.56
C ARG A 20 7.37 0.23 3.53
N MET A 21 6.56 1.23 3.20
CA MET A 21 5.53 1.12 2.17
C MET A 21 6.17 1.22 0.78
N TRP A 22 5.98 0.18 -0.04
CA TRP A 22 6.52 0.05 -1.40
C TRP A 22 5.45 0.07 -2.49
N LEU A 23 4.19 -0.05 -2.08
CA LEU A 23 3.02 -0.03 -2.93
C LEU A 23 1.85 0.46 -2.10
N ALA A 24 1.03 1.33 -2.67
CA ALA A 24 -0.33 1.56 -2.23
C ALA A 24 -1.25 1.65 -3.44
N GLN A 25 -2.38 0.94 -3.41
CA GLN A 25 -3.39 0.96 -4.48
C GLN A 25 -4.76 1.19 -3.86
N SER A 26 -5.54 2.08 -4.46
CA SER A 26 -6.96 2.24 -4.10
C SER A 26 -7.76 1.05 -4.62
N VAL A 27 -8.49 0.37 -3.74
CA VAL A 27 -9.27 -0.84 -4.04
C VAL A 27 -10.64 -0.79 -3.37
N ILE A 28 -11.57 -1.60 -3.86
CA ILE A 28 -12.91 -1.76 -3.29
C ILE A 28 -13.01 -3.15 -2.66
N VAL A 29 -13.60 -3.25 -1.47
CA VAL A 29 -13.85 -4.52 -0.80
C VAL A 29 -14.99 -5.26 -1.51
N VAL A 30 -14.71 -6.48 -1.95
CA VAL A 30 -15.72 -7.39 -2.52
C VAL A 30 -16.17 -8.40 -1.46
N ARG A 31 -15.23 -8.87 -0.64
CA ARG A 31 -15.47 -9.79 0.47
C ARG A 31 -14.38 -9.62 1.52
N ASP A 32 -14.71 -9.64 2.79
CA ASP A 32 -13.74 -9.68 3.87
C ASP A 32 -14.30 -10.55 5.01
N GLU A 33 -13.74 -11.74 5.15
CA GLU A 33 -14.17 -12.80 6.06
C GLU A 33 -12.92 -13.45 6.70
N PRO A 34 -13.06 -14.24 7.79
CA PRO A 34 -11.91 -14.81 8.50
C PRO A 34 -10.97 -15.66 7.63
N ASP A 35 -11.50 -16.29 6.59
CA ASP A 35 -10.78 -17.21 5.70
C ASP A 35 -10.41 -16.58 4.34
N GLU A 36 -11.04 -15.47 3.96
CA GLU A 36 -10.87 -14.86 2.65
C GLU A 36 -11.06 -13.33 2.66
N THR A 37 -10.13 -12.63 2.00
CA THR A 37 -10.29 -11.22 1.63
C THR A 37 -10.20 -11.09 0.11
N VAL A 38 -11.25 -10.58 -0.52
CA VAL A 38 -11.33 -10.28 -1.95
C VAL A 38 -11.44 -8.78 -2.16
N LEU A 39 -10.52 -8.23 -2.95
CA LEU A 39 -10.43 -6.81 -3.27
C LEU A 39 -10.49 -6.60 -4.78
N LEU A 40 -11.22 -5.58 -5.20
CA LEU A 40 -11.31 -5.14 -6.60
C LEU A 40 -10.39 -3.95 -6.84
N LEU A 41 -9.39 -4.15 -7.69
CA LEU A 41 -8.57 -3.07 -8.25
C LEU A 41 -9.16 -2.65 -9.62
N LEU A 42 -9.66 -1.43 -9.71
CA LEU A 42 -10.24 -0.91 -10.95
C LEU A 42 -9.17 -0.46 -11.95
N PRO A 43 -9.40 -0.62 -13.26
CA PRO A 43 -8.59 0.06 -14.28
C PRO A 43 -8.57 1.57 -14.05
N GLY A 44 -7.38 2.17 -14.06
CA GLY A 44 -7.21 3.60 -13.80
C GLY A 44 -7.22 3.99 -12.31
N ALA A 45 -7.32 3.03 -11.39
CA ALA A 45 -7.21 3.30 -9.96
C ALA A 45 -5.87 4.00 -9.62
N GLU A 46 -5.95 5.00 -8.75
CA GLU A 46 -4.77 5.70 -8.28
C GLU A 46 -3.85 4.74 -7.52
N CYS A 47 -2.59 4.72 -7.93
CA CYS A 47 -1.57 3.87 -7.35
C CYS A 47 -0.34 4.72 -7.01
N ALA A 48 0.18 4.54 -5.80
CA ALA A 48 1.41 5.17 -5.36
C ALA A 48 2.55 4.14 -5.33
N PHE A 49 3.58 4.42 -6.12
CA PHE A 49 4.83 3.67 -6.12
C PHE A 49 6.01 4.57 -5.79
N PRO A 50 7.03 4.02 -5.13
CA PRO A 50 8.33 4.68 -5.02
C PRO A 50 8.91 5.00 -6.40
N LYS A 51 9.57 6.16 -6.51
CA LYS A 51 10.32 6.55 -7.73
C LYS A 51 11.34 5.48 -8.17
N VAL A 52 11.85 4.70 -7.22
CA VAL A 52 12.84 3.63 -7.43
C VAL A 52 12.23 2.23 -7.56
N TYR A 53 10.90 2.08 -7.55
CA TYR A 53 10.21 0.78 -7.63
C TYR A 53 10.64 -0.06 -8.84
N TRP A 54 10.89 0.58 -9.99
CA TRP A 54 11.35 -0.11 -11.20
C TRP A 54 12.74 -0.76 -11.04
N ARG A 55 13.62 -0.21 -10.19
CA ARG A 55 14.95 -0.79 -9.91
C ARG A 55 14.82 -2.07 -9.10
N TRP A 56 13.88 -2.09 -8.16
CA TRP A 56 13.53 -3.31 -7.42
C TRP A 56 12.99 -4.40 -8.37
N LYS A 57 12.00 -4.05 -9.21
CA LYS A 57 11.36 -5.00 -10.14
C LYS A 57 12.35 -5.62 -11.15
N ARG A 58 13.41 -4.90 -11.51
CA ARG A 58 14.42 -5.36 -12.48
C ARG A 58 15.69 -5.95 -11.87
N GLY A 59 16.07 -5.60 -10.64
CA GLY A 59 17.39 -5.94 -10.11
C GLY A 59 17.45 -6.24 -8.61
N GLY A 60 16.31 -6.28 -7.91
CA GLY A 60 16.26 -6.64 -6.50
C GLY A 60 16.91 -5.64 -5.53
N ASP A 61 17.36 -4.48 -6.02
CA ASP A 61 17.94 -3.42 -5.20
C ASP A 61 16.87 -2.77 -4.29
N ARG A 62 17.06 -2.90 -2.97
CA ARG A 62 16.19 -2.39 -1.90
C ARG A 62 16.82 -1.23 -1.12
N SER A 63 18.00 -0.75 -1.54
CA SER A 63 18.82 0.20 -0.78
C SER A 63 18.23 1.63 -0.75
N GLN A 64 17.46 1.99 -1.76
CA GLN A 64 16.96 3.36 -1.94
C GLN A 64 15.54 3.52 -1.37
N GLY A 65 15.42 4.52 -0.50
CA GLY A 65 14.17 4.91 0.09
C GLY A 65 13.17 5.54 -0.87
N THR A 66 11.91 5.59 -0.46
CA THR A 66 10.78 6.14 -1.22
C THR A 66 10.40 7.51 -0.65
N ARG A 67 9.75 8.40 -1.42
CA ARG A 67 9.18 9.67 -0.91
C ARG A 67 8.29 9.51 0.35
N TRP A 68 7.71 8.34 0.58
CA TRP A 68 6.92 8.06 1.78
C TRP A 68 7.77 7.85 3.06
N GLN A 69 9.08 7.63 2.93
CA GLN A 69 10.01 7.62 4.08
C GLN A 69 10.28 9.05 4.56
N GLU A 70 10.37 10.01 3.64
CA GLU A 70 10.42 11.44 3.95
C GLU A 70 9.13 11.90 4.66
N ALA A 71 7.96 11.37 4.26
CA ALA A 71 6.70 11.66 4.95
C ALA A 71 6.65 11.10 6.40
N ARG A 72 7.30 9.97 6.67
CA ARG A 72 7.45 9.43 8.03
C ARG A 72 8.41 10.27 8.87
N GLU A 73 9.46 10.84 8.27
CA GLU A 73 10.33 11.82 8.94
C GLU A 73 9.59 13.14 9.22
N ALA A 74 8.78 13.63 8.28
CA ALA A 74 7.98 14.84 8.46
C ALA A 74 6.93 14.72 9.58
N HIS A 75 6.37 13.53 9.80
CA HIS A 75 5.44 13.29 10.92
C HIS A 75 6.12 13.17 12.30
N ILE A 76 7.45 13.00 12.36
CA ILE A 76 8.20 13.12 13.63
C ILE A 76 8.48 14.59 13.95
N ALA A 77 8.51 15.48 12.95
CA ALA A 77 8.78 16.91 13.10
C ALA A 77 7.52 17.78 13.36
N LEU A 78 6.33 17.19 13.39
CA LEU A 78 5.09 17.85 13.82
C LEU A 78 4.68 17.34 15.20
N ARG A 79 5.47 17.71 16.22
CA ARG A 79 5.11 17.69 17.63
C ARG A 79 5.55 18.98 18.27
#